data_AF-A0A7S1DA49-F1
#
_entry.id   AF-A0A7S1DA49-F1
#
_cell.length_a   1.000
_cell.length_b   1.000
_cell.length_c   1.000
_cell.angle_alpha   90.00
_cell.angle_beta   90.00
_cell.angle_gamma   90.00
#
_symmetry.space_group_name_H-M   'P 1'
#
loop_
_entity.id
_entity.type
_entity.pdbx_description
1 polymer ?
#
loop_
_entity_poly.entity_id
_entity_poly.type
_entity_poly.pdbx_seq_one_letter_code
_entity_poly.pdbx_strand_id
1 'polypeptide(L)'
;MQRLFIALLALLVVGSSAFVSPAAFVGASRRIEQQVLPSKNVANPLLIPAALQRQRKSVASVQTMGLFGLGPAEIAVILVAGAFLLGPQKLAELGKDAGKIAGELKEVPKEFQKGLEEGEASAKSLKQEMVEDAETE
;
A
#
# COMPACT_ATOMS: atom_id res chain seq x y z
N MET A 1 -23.50 7.65 28.61
CA MET A 1 -22.68 6.78 27.74
C MET A 1 -23.45 6.21 26.55
N GLN A 2 -24.62 5.59 26.74
CA GLN A 2 -25.39 4.95 25.66
C GLN A 2 -25.84 5.91 24.54
N ARG A 3 -26.27 7.14 24.89
CA ARG A 3 -26.67 8.17 23.91
C ARG A 3 -25.50 8.73 23.09
N LEU A 4 -24.31 8.81 23.69
CA LEU A 4 -23.09 9.22 23.00
C LEU A 4 -22.63 8.13 22.02
N PHE A 5 -22.76 6.87 22.41
CA PHE A 5 -22.44 5.72 21.57
C PHE A 5 -23.39 5.62 20.36
N ILE A 6 -24.69 5.87 20.55
CA ILE A 6 -25.68 5.89 19.47
C ILE A 6 -25.43 7.07 18.51
N ALA A 7 -25.07 8.25 19.04
CA ALA A 7 -24.73 9.40 18.19
C ALA A 7 -23.45 9.16 17.36
N LEU A 8 -22.45 8.50 17.95
CA LEU A 8 -21.19 8.17 17.26
C LEU A 8 -21.38 7.07 16.21
N LEU A 9 -22.26 6.10 16.47
CA LEU A 9 -22.69 5.08 15.50
C LEU A 9 -23.47 5.71 14.33
N ALA A 10 -24.37 6.66 14.61
CA ALA A 10 -25.14 7.36 13.58
C ALA A 10 -24.25 8.24 12.69
N LEU A 11 -23.21 8.88 13.25
CA LEU A 11 -22.23 9.64 12.47
C LEU A 11 -21.41 8.74 11.52
N LEU A 12 -21.14 7.51 11.92
CA LEU A 12 -20.40 6.51 11.14
C LEU A 12 -21.22 5.96 9.97
N VAL A 13 -22.54 5.82 10.12
CA VAL A 13 -23.45 5.33 9.06
C VAL A 13 -23.75 6.40 8.01
N VAL A 14 -23.81 7.69 8.39
CA VAL A 14 -24.03 8.79 7.42
C VAL A 14 -22.78 9.08 6.58
N GLY A 15 -21.58 8.68 7.04
CA GLY A 15 -20.33 8.80 6.29
C GLY A 15 -20.11 7.75 5.20
N SER A 16 -20.97 6.73 5.06
CA SER A 16 -20.79 5.65 4.07
C SER A 16 -21.04 6.07 2.62
N SER A 17 -21.52 7.29 2.36
CA SER A 17 -21.62 7.85 1.00
C SER A 17 -20.28 8.31 0.42
N ALA A 18 -19.18 8.29 1.20
CA ALA A 18 -17.85 8.67 0.74
C ALA A 18 -17.05 7.54 0.08
N PHE A 19 -17.59 6.31 0.00
CA PHE A 19 -16.84 5.14 -0.51
C PHE A 19 -17.24 4.61 -1.88
N VAL A 20 -18.11 5.29 -2.63
CA VAL A 20 -18.32 4.98 -4.07
C VAL A 20 -18.50 6.26 -4.88
N SER A 21 -17.39 6.82 -5.36
CA SER A 21 -17.22 7.23 -6.77
C SER A 21 -15.79 7.70 -7.04
N PRO A 22 -14.93 6.88 -7.65
CA PRO A 22 -13.61 7.31 -8.12
C PRO A 22 -13.67 8.37 -9.24
N ALA A 23 -14.86 8.67 -9.78
CA ALA A 23 -15.02 9.65 -10.85
C ALA A 23 -14.96 11.11 -10.38
N ALA A 24 -14.99 11.38 -9.06
CA ALA A 24 -15.05 12.75 -8.54
C ALA A 24 -13.68 13.36 -8.17
N PHE A 25 -12.60 12.56 -8.06
CA PHE A 25 -11.30 13.06 -7.58
C PHE A 25 -10.27 13.37 -8.69
N VAL A 26 -10.55 13.04 -9.96
CA VAL A 26 -9.73 13.48 -11.10
C VAL A 26 -10.57 14.42 -11.97
N GLY A 27 -10.63 15.69 -11.60
CA GLY A 27 -11.24 16.69 -12.47
C GLY A 27 -11.92 17.87 -11.81
N ALA A 28 -11.42 18.38 -10.67
CA ALA A 28 -11.71 19.76 -10.27
C ALA A 28 -10.97 20.77 -11.18
N SER A 29 -11.12 20.63 -12.51
CA SER A 29 -10.85 21.72 -13.43
C SER A 29 -12.14 22.49 -13.57
N ARG A 30 -12.20 23.64 -12.91
CA ARG A 30 -13.21 24.67 -13.10
C ARG A 30 -13.58 24.73 -14.59
N ARG A 31 -14.85 24.47 -14.90
CA ARG A 31 -15.44 24.79 -16.19
C ARG A 31 -15.50 26.32 -16.24
N ILE A 32 -14.38 26.96 -16.56
CA ILE A 32 -14.36 28.35 -16.97
C ILE A 32 -15.11 28.35 -18.30
N GLU A 33 -16.29 28.93 -18.26
CA GLU A 33 -17.09 29.33 -19.40
C GLU A 33 -16.27 30.27 -20.27
N GLN A 34 -15.54 29.71 -21.22
CA GLN A 34 -14.83 30.47 -22.23
C GLN A 34 -15.65 30.38 -23.52
N GLN A 35 -16.62 31.29 -23.63
CA GLN A 35 -17.19 31.66 -24.92
C GLN A 35 -16.04 32.09 -25.83
N VAL A 36 -15.72 31.29 -26.84
CA VAL A 36 -14.78 31.68 -27.90
C VAL A 36 -15.56 31.76 -29.21
N LEU A 37 -15.65 33.00 -29.71
CA LEU A 37 -16.21 33.40 -31.00
C LEU A 37 -15.56 32.61 -32.16
N PRO A 38 -16.26 32.39 -33.29
CA PRO A 38 -15.69 31.74 -34.45
C PRO A 38 -14.72 32.70 -35.17
N SER A 39 -13.43 32.62 -34.85
CA SER A 39 -12.39 33.30 -35.63
C SER A 39 -12.05 32.45 -36.86
N LYS A 40 -12.51 32.89 -38.03
CA LYS A 40 -11.97 32.45 -39.33
C LYS A 40 -10.51 32.88 -39.40
N ASN A 41 -9.57 31.95 -39.27
CA ASN A 41 -8.23 32.17 -39.78
C ASN A 41 -7.61 30.88 -40.33
N VAL A 42 -7.21 30.98 -41.58
CA VAL A 42 -6.62 29.93 -42.41
C VAL A 42 -5.13 29.90 -42.13
N ALA A 43 -4.67 28.90 -41.37
CA ALA A 43 -3.27 28.52 -41.34
C ALA A 43 -3.19 27.01 -41.08
N ASN A 44 -2.74 26.26 -42.08
CA ASN A 44 -2.60 24.81 -42.10
C ASN A 44 -2.11 24.24 -40.76
N PRO A 45 -2.93 23.50 -40.00
CA PRO A 45 -2.39 22.51 -39.10
C PRO A 45 -1.97 21.33 -39.99
N LEU A 46 -0.71 20.92 -39.89
CA LEU A 46 -0.26 19.62 -40.34
C LEU A 46 -1.35 18.59 -40.00
N LEU A 47 -1.93 17.99 -41.05
CA LEU A 47 -3.01 17.00 -40.99
C LEU A 47 -2.53 15.79 -40.20
N ILE A 48 -2.61 15.86 -38.87
CA ILE A 48 -2.58 14.68 -38.03
C ILE A 48 -3.91 13.98 -38.33
N PRO A 49 -3.91 12.79 -38.94
CA PRO A 49 -5.15 12.09 -39.21
C PRO A 49 -5.88 11.87 -37.88
N ALA A 50 -7.20 12.13 -37.83
CA ALA A 50 -8.03 11.96 -36.64
C ALA A 50 -7.88 10.55 -36.02
N ALA A 51 -7.50 9.56 -36.82
CA ALA A 51 -7.13 8.21 -36.41
C ALA A 51 -6.00 8.18 -35.36
N LEU A 52 -5.02 9.08 -35.43
CA LEU A 52 -3.91 9.15 -34.48
C LEU A 52 -4.22 10.02 -33.25
N GLN A 53 -5.17 10.95 -33.33
CA GLN A 53 -5.56 11.79 -32.18
C GLN A 53 -6.26 11.00 -31.08
N ARG A 54 -7.00 9.95 -31.43
CA ARG A 54 -7.75 9.13 -30.45
C ARG A 54 -6.91 8.05 -29.77
N GLN A 55 -5.67 7.86 -30.22
CA GLN A 55 -4.80 6.79 -29.75
C GLN A 55 -4.07 7.13 -28.44
N ARG A 56 -4.19 8.36 -27.94
CA ARG A 56 -3.59 8.77 -26.68
C ARG A 56 -4.58 8.62 -25.52
N LYS A 57 -4.26 7.66 -24.66
CA LYS A 57 -4.64 7.55 -23.23
C LYS A 57 -6.03 6.98 -22.93
N SER A 58 -6.19 5.68 -23.18
CA SER A 58 -6.84 4.83 -22.17
C SER A 58 -5.77 3.87 -21.65
N VAL A 59 -4.94 4.35 -20.71
CA VAL A 59 -4.33 3.42 -19.77
C VAL A 59 -5.45 3.05 -18.84
N ALA A 60 -6.04 1.87 -19.04
CA ALA A 60 -7.02 1.34 -18.10
C ALA A 60 -6.36 1.43 -16.72
N SER A 61 -6.97 2.15 -15.77
CA SER A 61 -6.53 2.12 -14.40
C SER A 61 -6.67 0.67 -13.96
N VAL A 62 -5.56 -0.06 -13.94
CA VAL A 62 -5.51 -1.42 -13.43
C VAL A 62 -5.95 -1.30 -11.99
N GLN A 63 -7.19 -1.70 -11.74
CA GLN A 63 -7.70 -1.80 -10.39
C GLN A 63 -6.86 -2.91 -9.77
N THR A 64 -5.86 -2.55 -8.97
CA THR A 64 -5.09 -3.51 -8.21
C THR A 64 -6.03 -4.03 -7.12
N MET A 65 -6.81 -5.06 -7.47
CA MET A 65 -7.48 -5.89 -6.48
C MET A 65 -6.35 -6.37 -5.55
N GLY A 66 -6.49 -6.16 -4.24
CA GLY A 66 -5.41 -6.41 -3.29
C GLY A 66 -4.98 -7.87 -3.19
N LEU A 67 -4.21 -8.20 -2.16
CA LEU A 67 -3.78 -9.57 -1.90
C LEU A 67 -5.03 -10.45 -1.68
N PHE A 68 -5.22 -11.46 -2.54
CA PHE A 68 -6.41 -12.34 -2.60
C PHE A 68 -7.71 -11.71 -3.13
N GLY A 69 -7.63 -10.63 -3.90
CA GLY A 69 -8.84 -9.98 -4.44
C GLY A 69 -9.65 -9.22 -3.37
N LEU A 70 -9.08 -9.08 -2.17
CA LEU A 70 -9.64 -8.33 -1.05
C LEU A 70 -9.06 -6.91 -1.07
N GLY A 71 -9.93 -5.90 -1.11
CA GLY A 71 -9.56 -4.50 -0.95
C GLY A 71 -9.65 -4.04 0.50
N PRO A 72 -9.23 -2.78 0.77
CA PRO A 72 -9.28 -2.22 2.12
C PRO A 72 -10.70 -2.13 2.68
N ALA A 73 -11.72 -1.97 1.82
CA ALA A 73 -13.12 -1.94 2.22
C ALA A 73 -13.58 -3.32 2.72
N GLU A 74 -13.25 -4.39 1.99
CA GLU A 74 -13.58 -5.76 2.36
C GLU A 74 -12.91 -6.16 3.68
N ILE A 75 -11.63 -5.80 3.84
CA ILE A 75 -10.89 -6.05 5.10
C ILE A 75 -11.54 -5.32 6.28
N ALA A 76 -12.04 -4.09 6.09
CA ALA A 76 -12.72 -3.36 7.15
C ALA A 76 -14.00 -4.06 7.62
N VAL A 77 -14.81 -4.58 6.69
CA VAL A 77 -16.03 -5.34 7.02
C VAL A 77 -15.71 -6.60 7.82
N ILE A 78 -14.67 -7.34 7.42
CA ILE A 78 -14.21 -8.54 8.13
C ILE A 78 -13.73 -8.18 9.54
N LEU A 79 -12.96 -7.09 9.70
CA LEU A 79 -12.52 -6.63 11.02
C LEU A 79 -13.69 -6.27 11.93
N VAL A 80 -14.72 -5.59 11.39
CA VAL A 80 -15.93 -5.28 12.15
C VAL A 80 -16.62 -6.57 12.58
N ALA A 81 -16.87 -7.51 11.65
CA ALA A 81 -17.49 -8.79 11.97
C ALA A 81 -16.70 -9.58 13.02
N GLY A 82 -15.36 -9.63 12.89
CA GLY A 82 -14.48 -10.27 13.85
C GLY A 82 -14.51 -9.58 15.22
N ALA A 83 -14.54 -8.24 15.27
CA ALA A 83 -14.64 -7.48 16.50
C ALA A 83 -15.99 -7.68 17.19
N PHE A 84 -17.08 -7.85 16.44
CA PHE A 84 -18.38 -8.19 17.00
C PHE A 84 -18.43 -9.63 17.53
N LEU A 85 -17.79 -10.58 16.84
CA LEU A 85 -17.82 -11.99 17.23
C LEU A 85 -16.88 -12.30 18.41
N LEU A 86 -15.64 -11.81 18.38
CA LEU A 86 -14.65 -12.06 19.43
C LEU A 86 -14.64 -10.98 20.52
N GLY A 87 -15.16 -9.79 20.22
CA GLY A 87 -15.04 -8.60 21.06
C GLY A 87 -13.78 -7.78 20.73
N PRO A 88 -13.86 -6.44 20.75
CA PRO A 88 -12.72 -5.58 20.42
C PRO A 88 -11.55 -5.73 21.40
N GLN A 89 -11.82 -6.13 22.65
CA GLN A 89 -10.80 -6.36 23.67
C GLN A 89 -9.93 -7.58 23.35
N LYS A 90 -10.52 -8.67 22.85
CA LYS A 90 -9.79 -9.89 22.51
C LYS A 90 -8.96 -9.73 21.25
N LEU A 91 -9.45 -9.00 20.25
CA LEU A 91 -8.64 -8.64 19.09
C LEU A 91 -7.44 -7.76 19.47
N ALA A 92 -7.61 -6.82 20.39
CA ALA A 92 -6.51 -5.98 20.88
C ALA A 92 -5.46 -6.79 21.66
N GLU A 93 -5.90 -7.74 22.49
CA GLU A 93 -5.03 -8.66 23.23
C GLU A 93 -4.20 -9.53 22.27
N LEU A 94 -4.85 -10.16 21.28
CA LEU A 94 -4.18 -10.93 20.22
C LEU A 94 -3.21 -10.08 19.40
N GLY A 95 -3.59 -8.85 19.05
CA GLY A 95 -2.72 -7.92 18.33
C GLY A 95 -1.48 -7.53 19.13
N LYS A 96 -1.60 -7.38 20.46
CA LYS A 96 -0.48 -7.10 21.35
C LYS A 96 0.48 -8.28 21.43
N ASP A 97 -0.05 -9.50 21.57
CA ASP A 97 0.77 -10.70 21.67
C ASP A 97 1.47 -11.01 20.34
N ALA A 98 0.73 -10.94 19.21
CA ALA A 98 1.32 -11.04 17.88
C ALA A 98 2.35 -9.94 17.62
N GLY A 99 2.11 -8.72 18.09
CA GLY A 99 3.04 -7.60 17.96
C GLY A 99 4.34 -7.79 18.75
N LYS A 100 4.29 -8.39 19.93
CA LYS A 100 5.49 -8.76 20.70
C LYS A 100 6.31 -9.82 19.96
N ILE A 101 5.67 -10.89 19.51
CA ILE A 101 6.33 -11.97 18.76
C ILE A 101 6.96 -11.42 17.48
N ALA A 102 6.25 -10.55 16.75
CA ALA A 102 6.78 -9.89 15.57
C ALA A 102 7.93 -8.91 15.89
N GLY A 103 7.93 -8.30 17.09
CA GLY A 103 9.01 -7.46 17.58
C GLY A 103 10.27 -8.26 17.87
N GLU A 104 10.14 -9.37 18.61
CA GLU A 104 11.22 -10.31 18.91
C GLU A 104 11.81 -10.92 17.63
N LEU A 105 10.96 -11.27 16.66
CA LEU A 105 11.39 -11.82 15.38
C LEU A 105 12.17 -10.84 14.51
N LYS A 106 12.17 -9.52 14.80
CA LYS A 106 13.04 -8.55 14.09
C LYS A 106 14.49 -8.57 14.55
N GLU A 107 14.74 -8.97 15.79
CA GLU A 107 16.11 -9.09 16.31
C GLU A 107 16.81 -10.35 15.76
N VAL A 108 16.05 -11.41 15.51
CA VAL A 108 16.56 -12.68 14.95
C VAL A 108 17.31 -12.50 13.62
N PRO A 109 16.80 -11.79 12.59
CA PRO A 109 17.56 -11.48 11.38
C PRO A 109 18.84 -10.68 11.61
N LYS A 110 18.88 -9.79 12.62
CA LYS A 110 20.09 -8.98 12.90
C LYS A 110 21.17 -9.85 13.55
N GLU A 111 20.77 -10.67 14.51
CA GLU A 111 21.67 -11.65 15.14
C GLU A 111 22.16 -12.70 14.13
N PHE A 112 21.29 -13.12 13.20
CA PHE A 112 21.68 -14.01 12.11
C PHE A 112 22.71 -13.38 11.17
N GLN A 113 22.52 -12.12 10.77
CA GLN A 113 23.51 -11.38 9.95
C GLN A 113 24.84 -11.26 10.68
N LYS A 114 24.82 -10.86 11.95
CA LYS A 114 26.03 -10.73 12.77
C LYS A 114 26.76 -12.08 12.94
N GLY A 115 26.02 -13.15 13.22
CA GLY A 115 26.59 -14.49 13.34
C GLY A 115 27.16 -15.03 12.03
N LEU A 116 26.56 -14.65 10.89
CA LEU A 116 27.10 -14.98 9.56
C LEU A 116 28.42 -14.26 9.30
N GLU A 117 28.49 -12.95 9.56
CA GLU A 117 29.71 -12.15 9.41
C GLU A 117 30.84 -12.61 10.35
N GLU A 118 30.53 -12.89 11.62
CA GLU A 118 31.48 -13.46 12.58
C GLU A 118 31.96 -14.85 12.14
N GLY A 119 31.04 -15.71 11.69
CA GLY A 119 31.37 -17.04 11.17
C GLY A 119 32.27 -16.99 9.93
N GLU A 120 32.04 -16.05 9.02
CA GLU A 120 32.90 -15.82 7.85
C GLU A 120 34.28 -15.31 8.25
N ALA A 121 34.35 -14.36 9.20
CA ALA A 121 35.62 -13.85 9.70
C ALA A 121 36.45 -14.93 10.40
N SER A 122 35.84 -15.72 11.28
CA SER A 122 36.49 -16.84 11.96
C SER A 122 36.91 -17.95 11.01
N ALA A 123 36.07 -18.31 10.03
CA ALA A 123 36.43 -19.30 9.01
C ALA A 123 37.61 -18.84 8.15
N LYS A 124 37.76 -17.53 7.94
CA LYS A 124 38.88 -16.96 7.17
C LYS A 124 40.17 -16.95 8.00
N SER A 125 40.11 -16.62 9.29
CA SER A 125 41.28 -16.66 10.17
C SER A 125 41.76 -18.09 10.42
N LEU A 126 40.84 -19.04 10.66
CA LEU A 126 41.17 -20.47 10.77
C LEU A 126 41.82 -21.01 9.50
N LYS A 127 41.34 -20.61 8.32
CA LYS A 127 41.97 -21.01 7.05
C LYS A 127 43.36 -20.42 6.85
N GLN A 128 43.66 -19.23 7.37
CA GLN A 128 45.01 -18.68 7.30
C GLN A 128 45.95 -19.38 8.27
N GLU A 129 45.50 -19.62 9.50
CA GLU A 129 46.30 -20.31 10.53
C GLU A 129 46.64 -21.75 10.10
N MET A 130 45.70 -22.48 9.50
CA MET A 130 45.96 -23.83 8.95
C MET A 130 46.85 -23.85 7.70
N VAL A 131 47.00 -22.72 6.99
CA VAL A 131 47.91 -22.61 5.82
C VAL A 131 49.31 -22.24 6.29
N GLU A 132 49.43 -21.45 7.35
CA GLU A 132 50.72 -21.02 7.92
C GLU A 132 51.43 -22.16 8.67
N ASP A 133 50.68 -23.02 9.35
CA ASP A 133 51.19 -24.25 9.98
C ASP A 133 51.63 -25.32 8.95
N ALA A 134 51.12 -25.26 7.70
CA ALA A 134 51.51 -26.18 6.63
C ALA A 134 52.78 -25.73 5.87
N GLU A 135 53.24 -24.50 6.06
CA GLU A 135 54.46 -23.95 5.42
C GLU A 135 55.69 -23.97 6.35
N THR A 136 55.53 -24.42 7.60
CA THR A 136 56.62 -24.47 8.61
C THR A 136 57.19 -25.87 8.90
N GLU A 137 56.78 -26.91 8.15
CA GLU A 137 57.47 -28.21 8.06
C GLU A 137 58.24 -28.38 6.74
#